data_AF-A0A0B5I6Z0-F1
#
_entry.id   AF-A0A0B5I6Z0-F1
#
_cell.length_a   1.000
_cell.length_b   1.000
_cell.length_c   1.000
_cell.angle_alpha   90.00
_cell.angle_beta   90.00
_cell.angle_gamma   90.00
#
_symmetry.space_group_name_H-M   'P 1'
#
loop_
_entity.id
_entity.type
_entity.pdbx_description
1 polymer ?
#
loop_
_entity_poly.entity_id
_entity_poly.type
_entity_poly.pdbx_seq_one_letter_code
_entity_poly.pdbx_strand_id
1 'polypeptide(L)'
;MRNADLDVSEDGLTRLADDLDEMQRYLEQQTRRMDEVVDRVAAGWQGPTATAYRSLHRGVAEDAVRIRQVMVLLEAAMRASRDGFTERELDTLARIRRMQEGEDVSAAARALAVPDQAPTPGTGSDAGHPQSRILDV
;
A
#
# COMPACT_ATOMS: atom_id res chain seq x y z
N MET A 1 -35.85 21.34 -14.35
CA MET A 1 -34.91 20.25 -14.06
C MET A 1 -34.62 20.32 -12.56
N ARG A 2 -34.98 19.30 -11.78
CA ARG A 2 -34.60 19.23 -10.36
C ARG A 2 -33.12 18.89 -10.35
N ASN A 3 -32.27 19.88 -10.07
CA ASN A 3 -30.91 19.59 -9.66
C ASN A 3 -31.06 18.76 -8.39
N ALA A 4 -30.58 17.52 -8.41
CA ALA A 4 -30.35 16.76 -7.20
C ALA A 4 -29.20 17.47 -6.50
N ASP A 5 -29.54 18.54 -5.79
CA ASP A 5 -28.68 19.08 -4.76
C ASP A 5 -28.50 17.92 -3.80
N LEU A 6 -27.30 17.34 -3.80
CA LEU A 6 -26.93 16.33 -2.83
C LEU A 6 -26.93 17.07 -1.49
N ASP A 7 -28.09 17.09 -0.83
CA ASP A 7 -28.28 17.66 0.51
C ASP A 7 -27.56 16.77 1.52
N VAL A 8 -26.24 16.76 1.42
CA VAL A 8 -25.34 16.05 2.31
C VAL A 8 -24.77 17.11 3.22
N SER A 9 -25.20 17.07 4.48
CA SER A 9 -24.67 17.96 5.53
C SER A 9 -23.14 17.91 5.59
N GLU A 10 -22.50 19.00 6.00
CA GLU A 10 -21.05 19.07 6.22
C GLU A 10 -20.53 17.93 7.12
N ASP A 11 -21.30 17.56 8.14
CA ASP A 11 -21.02 16.42 9.02
C ASP A 11 -21.04 15.08 8.27
N GLY A 12 -21.92 14.94 7.28
CA GLY A 12 -22.02 13.76 6.42
C GLY A 12 -20.82 13.62 5.49
N LEU A 13 -20.37 14.73 4.90
CA LEU A 13 -19.16 14.75 4.06
C LEU A 13 -17.90 14.46 4.88
N THR A 14 -17.83 14.98 6.10
CA THR A 14 -16.73 14.69 7.04
C THR A 14 -16.69 13.20 7.39
N ARG A 15 -17.82 12.61 7.78
CA ARG A 15 -17.89 11.17 8.06
C ARG A 15 -17.48 10.31 6.86
N LEU A 16 -17.96 10.66 5.66
CA LEU A 16 -17.59 9.91 4.46
C LEU A 16 -16.09 9.99 4.16
N ALA A 17 -15.46 11.14 4.38
CA ALA A 17 -14.01 11.28 4.24
C ALA A 17 -13.26 10.40 5.27
N ASP A 18 -13.74 10.35 6.51
CA ASP A 18 -13.15 9.51 7.57
C ASP A 18 -13.34 8.01 7.26
N ASP A 19 -14.51 7.61 6.74
CA ASP A 19 -14.78 6.24 6.30
C ASP A 19 -13.84 5.82 5.14
N LEU A 20 -13.55 6.74 4.21
CA LEU A 20 -12.60 6.51 3.12
C LEU A 20 -11.17 6.33 3.63
N ASP A 21 -10.74 7.09 4.64
CA ASP A 21 -9.44 6.90 5.31
C ASP A 21 -9.37 5.55 6.04
N GLU A 22 -10.43 5.14 6.74
CA GLU A 22 -10.47 3.84 7.40
C GLU A 22 -10.39 2.67 6.40
N MET A 23 -11.10 2.76 5.27
CA MET A 23 -11.02 1.76 4.21
C MET A 23 -9.63 1.66 3.59
N GLN A 24 -8.93 2.78 3.40
CA GLN A 24 -7.55 2.78 2.91
C GLN A 24 -6.64 1.98 3.86
N ARG A 25 -6.71 2.27 5.16
CA ARG A 25 -5.92 1.57 6.18
C ARG A 25 -6.26 0.07 6.27
N TYR A 26 -7.52 -0.28 6.07
CA TYR A 26 -7.98 -1.67 6.06
C TYR A 26 -7.43 -2.44 4.85
N LEU A 27 -7.49 -1.87 3.65
CA LEU A 27 -6.99 -2.49 2.42
C LEU A 27 -5.47 -2.71 2.45
N GLU A 28 -4.72 -1.74 3.00
CA GLU A 28 -3.27 -1.89 3.22
C GLU A 28 -2.96 -3.07 4.16
N GLN A 29 -3.69 -3.17 5.28
CA GLN A 29 -3.51 -4.28 6.22
C GLN A 29 -3.86 -5.64 5.62
N GLN A 30 -4.92 -5.74 4.82
CA GLN A 30 -5.27 -7.01 4.19
C GLN A 30 -4.26 -7.45 3.14
N THR A 31 -3.67 -6.49 2.41
CA THR A 31 -2.60 -6.79 1.46
C THR A 31 -1.38 -7.40 2.17
N ARG A 32 -0.96 -6.80 3.29
CA ARG A 32 0.16 -7.31 4.12
C ARG A 32 -0.15 -8.67 4.75
N ARG A 33 -1.36 -8.87 5.27
CA ARG A 33 -1.78 -10.17 5.83
C ARG A 33 -1.78 -11.26 4.77
N MET A 34 -2.22 -10.93 3.56
CA MET A 34 -2.19 -11.87 2.45
C MET A 34 -0.73 -12.28 2.15
N ASP A 35 0.20 -11.33 2.14
CA ASP A 35 1.64 -11.57 1.97
C ASP A 35 2.22 -12.53 3.02
N GLU A 36 1.94 -12.31 4.31
CA GLU A 36 2.38 -13.21 5.40
C GLU A 36 1.84 -14.64 5.26
N VAL A 37 0.60 -14.79 4.78
CA VAL A 37 0.01 -16.10 4.49
C VAL A 37 0.70 -16.73 3.28
N VAL A 38 1.02 -15.93 2.25
CA VAL A 38 1.77 -16.39 1.07
C VAL A 38 3.13 -16.91 1.48
N ASP A 39 3.91 -16.20 2.28
CA ASP A 39 5.24 -16.64 2.71
C ASP A 39 5.20 -18.00 3.42
N ARG A 40 4.18 -18.20 4.26
CA ARG A 40 3.97 -19.45 4.99
C ARG A 40 3.58 -20.62 4.08
N VAL A 41 2.79 -20.36 3.03
CA VAL A 41 2.31 -21.39 2.08
C VAL A 41 3.35 -21.65 0.98
N ALA A 42 4.03 -20.61 0.49
CA ALA A 42 5.07 -20.69 -0.53
C ALA A 42 6.30 -21.46 -0.05
N ALA A 43 6.58 -21.49 1.26
CA ALA A 43 7.57 -22.39 1.84
C ALA A 43 7.32 -23.87 1.49
N GLY A 44 6.05 -24.26 1.25
CA GLY A 44 5.65 -25.62 0.86
C GLY A 44 5.47 -25.82 -0.65
N TRP A 45 5.38 -24.76 -1.46
CA TRP A 45 5.16 -24.85 -2.91
C TRP A 45 6.41 -24.38 -3.65
N GLN A 46 7.19 -25.33 -4.18
CA GLN A 46 8.32 -25.02 -5.05
C GLN A 46 7.91 -25.13 -6.53
N GLY A 47 8.50 -24.30 -7.39
CA GLY A 47 8.38 -24.43 -8.85
C GLY A 47 7.35 -23.50 -9.52
N PRO A 48 6.80 -23.89 -10.70
CA PRO A 48 5.99 -23.02 -11.56
C PRO A 48 4.75 -22.44 -10.88
N THR A 49 4.08 -23.23 -10.02
CA THR A 49 2.88 -22.81 -9.28
C THR A 49 3.15 -21.63 -8.35
N ALA A 50 4.26 -21.65 -7.61
CA ALA A 50 4.64 -20.55 -6.74
C ALA A 50 4.98 -19.27 -7.53
N THR A 51 5.55 -19.42 -8.73
CA THR A 51 5.83 -18.27 -9.61
C THR A 51 4.54 -17.66 -10.17
N ALA A 52 3.61 -18.48 -10.64
CA ALA A 52 2.31 -18.01 -11.12
C ALA A 52 1.53 -17.28 -10.01
N TYR A 53 1.54 -17.83 -8.80
CA TYR A 53 0.84 -17.24 -7.66
C TYR A 53 1.47 -15.91 -7.21
N ARG A 54 2.81 -15.82 -7.09
CA ARG A 54 3.51 -14.54 -6.82
C ARG A 54 3.17 -13.47 -7.85
N SER A 55 2.99 -13.85 -9.11
CA SER A 55 2.59 -12.89 -10.15
C SER A 55 1.16 -12.40 -9.99
N LEU A 56 0.23 -13.27 -9.61
CA LEU A 56 -1.14 -12.88 -9.31
C LEU A 56 -1.18 -11.93 -8.10
N HIS A 57 -0.46 -12.26 -7.03
CA HIS A 57 -0.45 -11.44 -5.82
C HIS A 57 0.12 -10.04 -6.08
N ARG A 58 1.22 -9.92 -6.84
CA ARG A 58 1.74 -8.62 -7.28
C ARG A 58 0.68 -7.81 -8.06
N GLY A 59 -0.11 -8.46 -8.91
CA GLY A 59 -1.24 -7.80 -9.59
C GLY A 59 -2.28 -7.27 -8.62
N VAL A 60 -2.64 -8.04 -7.59
CA VAL A 60 -3.57 -7.61 -6.53
C VAL A 60 -3.01 -6.46 -5.70
N ALA A 61 -1.71 -6.49 -5.37
CA ALA A 61 -1.07 -5.39 -4.66
C ALA A 61 -1.06 -4.10 -5.51
N GLU A 62 -0.82 -4.20 -6.82
CA GLU A 62 -0.92 -3.07 -7.75
C GLU A 62 -2.37 -2.55 -7.86
N ASP A 63 -3.37 -3.42 -7.85
CA ASP A 63 -4.78 -3.02 -7.79
C ASP A 63 -5.11 -2.29 -6.49
N ALA A 64 -4.61 -2.76 -5.35
CA ALA A 64 -4.79 -2.11 -4.05
C ALA A 64 -4.19 -0.70 -4.03
N VAL A 65 -3.01 -0.50 -4.62
CA VAL A 65 -2.38 0.82 -4.78
C VAL A 65 -3.27 1.74 -5.62
N ARG A 66 -3.77 1.26 -6.77
CA ARG A 66 -4.67 2.05 -7.64
C ARG A 66 -5.96 2.44 -6.92
N ILE A 67 -6.57 1.52 -6.18
CA ILE A 67 -7.78 1.80 -5.40
C ILE A 67 -7.49 2.88 -4.35
N ARG A 68 -6.37 2.77 -3.63
CA ARG A 68 -5.93 3.77 -2.64
C ARG A 68 -5.77 5.15 -3.27
N GLN A 69 -5.14 5.25 -4.44
CA GLN A 69 -4.99 6.54 -5.14
C GLN A 69 -6.35 7.19 -5.41
N VAL A 70 -7.31 6.42 -5.93
CA VAL A 70 -8.67 6.92 -6.18
C VAL A 70 -9.35 7.35 -4.88
N MET A 71 -9.23 6.56 -3.80
CA MET A 71 -9.81 6.89 -2.50
C MET A 71 -9.26 8.17 -1.91
N VAL A 72 -7.95 8.41 -1.96
CA VAL A 72 -7.31 9.67 -1.50
C VAL A 72 -7.87 10.87 -2.25
N LEU A 73 -8.08 10.75 -3.57
CA LEU A 73 -8.64 11.84 -4.36
C LEU A 73 -10.12 12.11 -4.00
N LEU A 74 -10.90 11.04 -3.80
CA LEU A 74 -12.30 11.15 -3.36
C LEU A 74 -12.43 11.76 -1.97
N GLU A 75 -11.62 11.32 -1.02
CA GLU A 75 -11.55 11.88 0.33
C GLU A 75 -11.22 13.38 0.31
N ALA A 76 -10.19 13.77 -0.45
CA ALA A 76 -9.84 15.17 -0.63
C ALA A 76 -10.98 15.98 -1.26
N ALA A 77 -11.68 15.40 -2.25
CA ALA A 77 -12.82 16.04 -2.88
C ALA A 77 -14.01 16.21 -1.92
N MET A 78 -14.30 15.23 -1.07
CA MET A 78 -15.35 15.33 -0.06
C MET A 78 -15.03 16.37 1.00
N ARG A 79 -13.77 16.45 1.45
CA ARG A 79 -13.34 17.52 2.38
C ARG A 79 -13.40 18.91 1.74
N ALA A 80 -12.98 19.04 0.49
CA ALA A 80 -13.12 20.28 -0.28
C ALA A 80 -14.57 20.67 -0.51
N SER A 81 -15.46 19.69 -0.71
CA SER A 81 -16.89 19.93 -0.89
C SER A 81 -17.58 20.41 0.38
N ARG A 82 -16.98 20.21 1.58
CA ARG A 82 -17.58 20.60 2.86
C ARG A 82 -17.89 22.09 2.91
N ASP A 83 -16.93 22.93 2.54
CA ASP A 83 -17.05 24.39 2.65
C ASP A 83 -17.50 25.03 1.30
N GLY A 84 -17.86 24.19 0.30
CA GLY A 84 -18.15 24.61 -1.07
C GLY A 84 -16.86 24.88 -1.86
N PHE A 85 -16.66 24.18 -2.99
CA PHE A 85 -15.40 24.20 -3.75
C PHE A 85 -14.89 25.63 -4.07
N THR A 86 -13.76 26.01 -3.48
CA THR A 86 -12.98 27.19 -3.83
C THR A 86 -11.92 26.89 -4.89
N GLU A 87 -11.42 27.92 -5.58
CA GLU A 87 -10.32 27.77 -6.54
C GLU A 87 -9.06 27.15 -5.90
N ARG A 88 -8.81 27.41 -4.61
CA ARG A 88 -7.67 26.86 -3.88
C ARG A 88 -7.83 25.36 -3.63
N GLU A 89 -9.03 24.90 -3.30
CA GLU A 89 -9.26 23.45 -3.14
C GLU A 89 -9.19 22.72 -4.49
N LEU A 90 -9.68 23.34 -5.57
CA LEU A 90 -9.56 22.77 -6.92
C LEU A 90 -8.09 22.62 -7.36
N ASP A 91 -7.22 23.60 -7.08
CA ASP A 91 -5.78 23.45 -7.33
C ASP A 91 -5.16 22.32 -6.49
N THR A 92 -5.62 22.17 -5.24
CA THR A 92 -5.15 21.09 -4.35
C THR A 92 -5.52 19.72 -4.91
N LEU A 93 -6.77 19.52 -5.33
CA LEU A 93 -7.24 18.32 -6.02
C LEU A 93 -6.43 18.03 -7.29
N ALA A 94 -6.20 19.05 -8.13
CA ALA A 94 -5.42 18.90 -9.34
C ALA A 94 -3.96 18.51 -9.05
N ARG A 95 -3.39 19.03 -7.96
CA ARG A 95 -2.04 18.68 -7.50
C ARG A 95 -1.95 17.25 -7.01
N ILE A 96 -2.91 16.81 -6.16
CA ILE A 96 -2.97 15.42 -5.68
C ILE A 96 -3.05 14.46 -6.86
N ARG A 97 -3.95 14.73 -7.81
CA ARG A 97 -4.09 13.91 -9.02
C ARG A 97 -2.78 13.82 -9.81
N ARG A 98 -2.09 14.94 -10.05
CA ARG A 98 -0.79 14.95 -10.75
C ARG A 98 0.29 14.14 -10.02
N MET A 99 0.32 14.21 -8.69
CA MET A 99 1.26 13.42 -7.89
C MET A 99 0.97 11.91 -8.03
N GLN A 100 -0.31 11.53 -8.04
CA GLN A 100 -0.73 10.13 -8.20
C GLN A 100 -0.47 9.60 -9.62
N GLU A 101 -0.68 10.42 -10.66
CA GLU A 101 -0.35 10.06 -12.05
C GLU A 101 1.15 9.78 -12.25
N GLY A 102 2.01 10.36 -11.41
CA GLY A 102 3.46 10.13 -11.41
C GLY A 102 3.94 8.99 -10.50
N GLU A 103 3.05 8.33 -9.76
CA GLU A 103 3.43 7.24 -8.85
C GLU A 103 3.69 5.95 -9.63
N ASP A 104 4.86 5.34 -9.40
CA ASP A 104 5.15 3.99 -9.91
C ASP A 104 4.36 2.96 -9.08
N VAL A 105 3.20 2.57 -9.62
CA VAL A 105 2.29 1.61 -8.99
C VAL A 105 2.97 0.28 -8.71
N SER A 106 3.85 -0.20 -9.60
CA SER A 106 4.55 -1.47 -9.41
C SER A 106 5.63 -1.37 -8.33
N ALA A 107 6.28 -0.22 -8.18
CA ALA A 107 7.21 0.02 -7.07
C ALA A 107 6.48 0.18 -5.73
N ALA A 108 5.37 0.92 -5.69
CA ALA A 108 4.52 1.08 -4.51
C ALA A 108 3.93 -0.27 -4.06
N ALA A 109 3.47 -1.09 -5.01
CA ALA A 109 2.97 -2.44 -4.73
C ALA A 109 4.05 -3.35 -4.15
N ARG A 110 5.30 -3.25 -4.64
CA ARG A 110 6.43 -3.97 -4.05
C ARG A 110 6.71 -3.53 -2.61
N ALA A 111 6.62 -2.23 -2.32
CA ALA A 111 6.81 -1.75 -0.94
C ALA A 111 5.72 -2.24 0.02
N LEU A 112 4.50 -2.47 -0.47
CA LEU A 112 3.41 -3.05 0.31
C LEU A 112 3.51 -4.57 0.49
N ALA A 113 4.17 -5.25 -0.46
CA ALA A 113 4.33 -6.70 -0.54
C ALA A 113 5.73 -7.19 -0.12
N VAL A 114 6.55 -6.32 0.47
CA VAL A 114 7.81 -6.72 1.09
C VAL A 114 7.61 -6.56 2.60
N PRO A 115 7.74 -7.63 3.38
CA PRO A 115 7.75 -7.49 4.82
C PRO A 115 8.93 -6.62 5.21
N ASP A 116 8.74 -5.76 6.21
CA ASP A 116 9.74 -4.85 6.77
C ASP A 116 10.98 -5.65 7.25
N GLN A 117 11.90 -5.92 6.33
CA GLN A 117 13.27 -6.32 6.61
C GLN A 117 14.17 -5.25 6.02
N ALA A 118 14.44 -4.23 6.81
CA ALA A 118 15.64 -3.43 6.62
C ALA A 118 16.85 -4.37 6.56
N PRO A 119 17.70 -4.31 5.51
CA PRO A 119 18.98 -5.00 5.55
C PRO A 119 19.82 -4.31 6.62
N THR A 120 20.17 -5.02 7.68
CA THR A 120 21.28 -4.62 8.54
C THR A 120 22.53 -4.55 7.67
N PRO A 121 23.20 -3.40 7.54
CA PRO A 121 24.49 -3.35 6.86
C PRO A 121 25.50 -4.02 7.80
N GLY A 122 25.70 -5.32 7.59
CA GLY A 122 26.84 -6.04 8.12
C GLY A 122 28.11 -5.33 7.66
N THR A 123 28.73 -4.60 8.59
CA THR A 123 30.07 -4.04 8.40
C THR A 123 30.84 -4.32 9.68
N GLY A 124 31.66 -5.36 9.63
CA GLY A 124 32.48 -5.83 10.74
C GLY A 124 33.37 -6.97 10.26
N SER A 125 34.41 -6.58 9.54
CA SER A 125 35.51 -7.39 9.02
C SER A 125 36.12 -8.35 10.04
N ASP A 126 36.39 -9.57 9.58
CA ASP A 126 37.61 -10.36 9.83
C ASP A 126 38.11 -10.57 11.28
N ALA A 127 37.85 -11.75 11.85
CA ALA A 127 38.83 -12.57 12.58
C ALA A 127 38.16 -13.81 13.20
N GLY A 128 38.57 -15.01 12.77
CA GLY A 128 38.31 -16.24 13.55
C GLY A 128 38.05 -17.49 12.72
N HIS A 129 39.13 -18.13 12.24
CA HIS A 129 39.09 -19.52 11.80
C HIS A 129 38.52 -20.43 12.91
N PRO A 130 37.52 -21.29 12.64
CA PRO A 130 37.28 -22.44 13.51
C PRO A 130 38.26 -23.56 13.12
N GLN A 131 39.38 -23.69 13.84
CA GLN A 131 40.18 -24.91 13.75
C GLN A 131 39.44 -26.05 14.44
N SER A 132 38.99 -27.02 13.64
CA SER A 132 38.54 -28.33 14.09
C SER A 132 39.61 -28.97 14.98
N ARG A 133 39.32 -29.14 16.27
CA ARG A 133 40.12 -29.94 17.20
C ARG A 133 39.39 -31.25 17.43
N ILE A 134 39.69 -32.24 16.59
CA ILE A 134 39.30 -33.64 16.79
C ILE A 134 40.58 -34.49 16.69
N LEU A 135 40.87 -35.17 17.81
CA LEU A 135 41.75 -36.33 18.03
C LEU A 135 43.27 -36.13 18.06
N ASP A 136 43.83 -36.08 19.27
CA ASP A 136 44.91 -36.99 19.68
C ASP A 136 45.03 -36.99 21.23
N VAL A 137 44.52 -38.04 21.89
CA VAL A 137 45.00 -38.68 23.14
C VAL A 137 44.43 -40.10 23.19
#